data_AF-A0ABD5LVF8-F1
#
_entry.id   AF-A0ABD5LVF8-F1
#
_cell.length_a   1.000
_cell.length_b   1.000
_cell.length_c   1.000
_cell.angle_alpha   90.00
_cell.angle_beta   90.00
_cell.angle_gamma   90.00
#
_symmetry.space_group_name_H-M   'P 1'
#
loop_
_entity.id
_entity.type
_entity.pdbx_description
1 polymer ?
#
loop_
_entity_poly.entity_id
_entity_poly.type
_entity_poly.pdbx_seq_one_letter_code
_entity_poly.pdbx_strand_id
1 'polypeptide(L)'
;MSAKACAQCGAPRKRFGALKLMFGGFAALVIATAIFGSAEPQKGAVAGNGTTAASASAVKSTATPLPEQQASFIAAIRDYKKRFDAAGNELQQSVLRDERRMAILKAVGGQLRAEGWLGTLRMLETNGDGNAVVVVRVAPNIDLATWNNAMSDVLHSTLIEKGTPLYAALVNMSAGDKVKVSGNFIRAEADGLFEQSITIRGAMTAPEFLFKFTDISKQ
;
A
#
# COMPACT_ATOMS: atom_id res chain seq x y z
N MET A 1 21.13 28.74 -48.11
CA MET A 1 21.34 29.30 -46.75
C MET A 1 20.78 28.32 -45.73
N SER A 2 21.62 27.80 -44.84
CA SER A 2 21.30 26.68 -43.92
C SER A 2 21.01 27.23 -42.52
N ALA A 3 19.78 27.05 -42.01
CA ALA A 3 19.38 27.52 -40.69
C ALA A 3 19.93 26.57 -39.61
N LYS A 4 21.06 26.94 -39.00
CA LYS A 4 21.78 26.14 -37.98
C LYS A 4 21.37 26.43 -36.52
N ALA A 5 20.30 27.18 -36.26
CA ALA A 5 19.89 27.50 -34.89
C ALA A 5 18.37 27.67 -34.74
N CYS A 6 17.86 27.42 -33.53
CA CYS A 6 16.47 27.69 -33.16
C CYS A 6 16.23 29.20 -33.00
N ALA A 7 15.21 29.74 -33.67
CA ALA A 7 14.94 31.18 -33.73
C ALA A 7 14.46 31.80 -32.40
N GLN A 8 14.10 30.98 -31.39
CA GLN A 8 13.55 31.47 -30.12
C GLN A 8 14.53 31.41 -28.94
N CYS A 9 15.66 30.71 -29.06
CA CYS A 9 16.59 30.52 -27.92
C CYS A 9 18.07 30.29 -28.28
N GLY A 10 18.46 30.27 -29.56
CA GLY A 10 19.87 30.25 -29.97
C GLY A 10 20.68 28.97 -29.65
N ALA A 11 20.08 27.94 -29.04
CA ALA A 11 20.81 26.71 -28.69
C ALA A 11 21.12 25.83 -29.93
N PRO A 12 22.32 25.20 -30.01
CA PRO A 12 22.68 24.29 -31.10
C PRO A 12 21.90 22.98 -31.01
N ARG A 13 21.22 22.58 -32.10
CA ARG A 13 20.52 21.29 -32.19
C ARG A 13 21.53 20.13 -32.28
N LYS A 14 21.61 19.29 -31.25
CA LYS A 14 22.33 18.01 -31.31
C LYS A 14 21.51 17.02 -32.15
N ARG A 15 22.14 16.47 -33.20
CA ARG A 15 21.57 15.40 -34.04
C ARG A 15 21.61 14.08 -33.26
N PHE A 16 20.47 13.62 -32.76
CA PHE A 16 20.34 12.25 -32.26
C PHE A 16 20.23 11.30 -33.46
N GLY A 17 21.25 10.47 -33.65
CA GLY A 17 21.26 9.41 -34.65
C GLY A 17 20.27 8.31 -34.27
N ALA A 18 19.47 7.87 -35.24
CA ALA A 18 18.52 6.79 -35.08
C ALA A 18 19.25 5.45 -34.91
N LEU A 19 19.20 4.87 -33.71
CA LEU A 19 19.69 3.52 -33.44
C LEU A 19 18.57 2.52 -33.78
N LYS A 20 18.73 1.78 -34.86
CA LYS A 20 17.85 0.66 -35.24
C LYS A 20 18.05 -0.50 -34.27
N LEU A 21 17.05 -0.81 -33.46
CA LEU A 21 16.99 -2.06 -32.68
C LEU A 21 16.30 -3.13 -33.52
N MET A 22 17.06 -4.14 -33.91
CA MET A 22 16.59 -5.38 -34.52
C MET A 22 15.78 -6.16 -33.48
N PHE A 23 14.50 -6.44 -33.77
CA PHE A 23 13.68 -7.38 -33.01
C PHE A 23 14.07 -8.81 -33.43
N GLY A 24 14.84 -9.49 -32.57
CA GLY A 24 15.09 -10.94 -32.64
C GLY A 24 13.93 -11.71 -32.03
N GLY A 25 13.35 -12.63 -32.80
CA GLY A 25 12.17 -13.40 -32.44
C GLY A 25 12.38 -14.38 -31.28
N PHE A 26 11.32 -14.60 -30.52
CA PHE A 26 11.22 -15.68 -29.55
C PHE A 26 10.10 -16.61 -29.98
N ALA A 27 10.47 -17.75 -30.55
CA ALA A 27 9.57 -18.86 -30.79
C ALA A 27 9.34 -19.58 -29.45
N ALA A 28 8.16 -19.39 -28.85
CA ALA A 28 7.73 -20.18 -27.70
C ALA A 28 6.89 -21.36 -28.21
N LEU A 29 7.50 -22.54 -28.13
CA LEU A 29 6.92 -23.83 -28.43
C LEU A 29 5.79 -24.18 -27.45
N VAL A 30 4.64 -24.50 -27.99
CA VAL A 30 3.46 -25.03 -27.29
C VAL A 30 3.74 -26.47 -26.85
N ILE A 31 3.59 -26.79 -25.56
CA ILE A 31 3.38 -28.16 -25.12
C ILE A 31 2.12 -28.19 -24.25
N ALA A 32 1.01 -28.56 -24.89
CA ALA A 32 -0.19 -29.02 -24.23
C ALA A 32 0.02 -30.47 -23.82
N THR A 33 -0.17 -30.78 -22.54
CA THR A 33 -0.51 -32.15 -22.11
C THR A 33 -1.71 -32.08 -21.17
N ALA A 34 -2.82 -32.58 -21.68
CA ALA A 34 -4.02 -32.90 -20.94
C ALA A 34 -3.83 -34.27 -20.30
N ILE A 35 -4.10 -34.41 -19.00
CA ILE A 35 -4.50 -35.70 -18.44
C ILE A 35 -5.69 -35.47 -17.51
N PHE A 36 -6.74 -36.19 -17.88
CA PHE A 36 -8.04 -36.37 -17.25
C PHE A 36 -7.93 -36.84 -15.79
N GLY A 37 -8.90 -36.42 -14.97
CA GLY A 37 -9.11 -36.95 -13.62
C GLY A 37 -10.41 -36.43 -13.01
N SER A 38 -11.54 -36.82 -13.59
CA SER A 38 -12.86 -36.70 -12.96
C SER A 38 -13.02 -37.75 -11.87
N ALA A 39 -13.32 -37.32 -10.65
CA ALA A 39 -14.13 -38.09 -9.72
C ALA A 39 -14.79 -37.11 -8.73
N GLU A 40 -16.08 -36.91 -8.96
CA GLU A 40 -17.04 -36.19 -8.12
C GLU A 40 -17.52 -37.10 -6.95
N PRO A 41 -18.41 -36.63 -6.05
CA PRO A 41 -18.29 -36.77 -4.61
C PRO A 41 -19.11 -37.92 -4.03
N GLN A 42 -18.71 -38.44 -2.87
CA GLN A 42 -19.60 -39.26 -2.04
C GLN A 42 -19.94 -38.58 -0.72
N LYS A 43 -21.18 -38.09 -0.73
CA LYS A 43 -22.03 -37.74 0.40
C LYS A 43 -22.50 -39.04 1.05
N GLY A 44 -22.06 -39.31 2.28
CA GLY A 44 -22.54 -40.40 3.12
C GLY A 44 -22.89 -39.86 4.50
N ALA A 45 -24.19 -39.64 4.73
CA ALA A 45 -24.75 -39.33 6.02
C ALA A 45 -25.04 -40.64 6.78
N VAL A 46 -24.60 -40.75 8.03
CA VAL A 46 -25.23 -41.62 9.02
C VAL A 46 -25.28 -40.88 10.35
N ALA A 47 -26.50 -40.81 10.87
CA ALA A 47 -26.87 -40.23 12.14
C ALA A 47 -26.28 -41.05 13.30
N GLY A 48 -25.59 -40.34 14.20
CA GLY A 48 -25.21 -40.82 15.52
C GLY A 48 -25.73 -39.82 16.55
N ASN A 49 -26.76 -40.23 17.26
CA ASN A 49 -27.39 -39.49 18.35
C ASN A 49 -26.40 -39.30 19.50
N GLY A 50 -25.98 -38.05 19.73
CA GLY A 50 -25.06 -37.67 20.79
C GLY A 50 -25.44 -36.29 21.32
N THR A 51 -26.42 -36.26 22.22
CA THR A 51 -26.75 -35.07 23.00
C THR A 51 -25.65 -34.85 24.04
N THR A 52 -24.56 -34.23 23.62
CA THR A 52 -23.64 -33.51 24.51
C THR A 52 -23.66 -32.07 24.03
N ALA A 53 -24.48 -31.26 24.68
CA ALA A 53 -24.39 -29.81 24.61
C ALA A 53 -23.05 -29.40 25.22
N ALA A 54 -21.98 -29.54 24.43
CA ALA A 54 -20.74 -28.83 24.64
C ALA A 54 -21.09 -27.36 24.50
N SER A 55 -21.26 -26.72 25.66
CA SER A 55 -21.39 -25.29 25.81
C SER A 55 -20.24 -24.65 25.03
N ALA A 56 -20.54 -24.17 23.83
CA ALA A 56 -19.66 -23.33 23.06
C ALA A 56 -19.50 -22.05 23.89
N SER A 57 -18.52 -22.05 24.78
CA SER A 57 -17.93 -20.84 25.31
C SER A 57 -17.48 -20.06 24.09
N ALA A 58 -18.35 -19.16 23.62
CA ALA A 58 -18.00 -18.09 22.74
C ALA A 58 -16.87 -17.35 23.46
N VAL A 59 -15.64 -17.68 23.07
CA VAL A 59 -14.46 -16.88 23.39
C VAL A 59 -14.78 -15.54 22.76
N LYS A 60 -15.30 -14.61 23.58
CA LYS A 60 -15.44 -13.21 23.20
C LYS A 60 -14.03 -12.77 22.87
N SER A 61 -13.73 -12.67 21.57
CA SER A 61 -12.50 -12.07 21.08
C SER A 61 -12.42 -10.68 21.69
N THR A 62 -11.52 -10.50 22.64
CA THR A 62 -11.16 -9.21 23.23
C THR A 62 -10.29 -8.46 22.22
N ALA A 63 -10.82 -8.22 21.02
CA ALA A 63 -10.15 -7.42 20.03
C ALA A 63 -10.06 -5.99 20.57
N THR A 64 -8.84 -5.51 20.79
CA THR A 64 -8.59 -4.12 21.17
C THR A 64 -9.30 -3.20 20.18
N PRO A 65 -10.16 -2.27 20.65
CA PRO A 65 -10.85 -1.36 19.76
C PRO A 65 -9.83 -0.47 19.04
N LEU A 66 -10.09 -0.19 17.76
CA LEU A 66 -9.25 0.72 16.98
C LEU A 66 -9.27 2.13 17.60
N PRO A 67 -8.13 2.86 17.63
CA PRO A 67 -8.13 4.28 17.91
C PRO A 67 -9.15 5.03 17.04
N GLU A 68 -9.89 5.97 17.62
CA GLU A 68 -10.98 6.70 16.93
C GLU A 68 -10.51 7.39 15.64
N GLN A 69 -9.33 8.02 15.70
CA GLN A 69 -8.70 8.66 14.55
C GLN A 69 -8.41 7.66 13.44
N GLN A 70 -7.88 6.48 13.78
CA GLN A 70 -7.63 5.41 12.82
C GLN A 70 -8.93 4.90 12.19
N ALA A 71 -9.96 4.67 13.01
CA ALA A 71 -11.27 4.21 12.54
C ALA A 71 -11.89 5.23 11.55
N SER A 72 -11.79 6.52 11.87
CA SER A 72 -12.29 7.61 11.02
C SER A 72 -11.55 7.70 9.69
N PHE A 73 -10.22 7.57 9.72
CA PHE A 73 -9.38 7.56 8.52
C PHE A 73 -9.73 6.39 7.59
N ILE A 74 -9.84 5.19 8.16
CA ILE A 74 -10.22 3.97 7.42
C ILE A 74 -11.63 4.10 6.84
N ALA A 75 -12.58 4.66 7.61
CA ALA A 75 -13.95 4.86 7.17
C ALA A 75 -14.02 5.82 5.98
N ALA A 76 -13.29 6.94 6.02
CA ALA A 76 -13.21 7.88 4.92
C ALA A 76 -12.70 7.21 3.63
N ILE A 77 -11.56 6.51 3.69
CA ILE A 77 -11.00 5.83 2.50
C ILE A 77 -11.99 4.80 1.93
N ARG A 78 -12.64 4.02 2.79
CA ARG A 78 -13.59 2.98 2.37
C ARG A 78 -14.84 3.55 1.71
N ASP A 79 -15.39 4.63 2.25
CA ASP A 79 -16.54 5.31 1.65
C ASP A 79 -16.22 5.82 0.24
N TYR A 80 -15.12 6.56 0.12
CA TYR A 80 -14.70 7.11 -1.18
C TYR A 80 -14.28 6.04 -2.18
N LYS A 81 -13.70 4.92 -1.73
CA LYS A 81 -13.48 3.75 -2.61
C LYS A 81 -14.80 3.26 -3.21
N LYS A 82 -15.83 3.05 -2.38
CA LYS A 82 -17.14 2.56 -2.83
C LYS A 82 -17.78 3.51 -3.84
N ARG A 83 -17.71 4.82 -3.57
CA ARG A 83 -18.23 5.86 -4.47
C ARG A 83 -17.43 5.93 -5.77
N PHE A 84 -16.12 5.78 -5.69
CA PHE A 84 -15.22 5.77 -6.86
C PHE A 84 -15.48 4.58 -7.78
N ASP A 85 -15.69 3.40 -7.22
CA ASP A 85 -16.03 2.19 -7.98
C ASP A 85 -17.39 2.30 -8.69
N ALA A 86 -18.33 3.07 -8.11
CA ALA A 86 -19.67 3.30 -8.65
C ALA A 86 -19.76 4.50 -9.60
N ALA A 87 -18.70 5.29 -9.76
CA ALA A 87 -18.69 6.47 -10.61
C ALA A 87 -18.82 6.08 -12.09
N GLY A 88 -19.64 6.83 -12.83
CA GLY A 88 -19.94 6.53 -14.23
C GLY A 88 -18.89 7.02 -15.23
N ASN A 89 -17.96 7.88 -14.81
CA ASN A 89 -16.89 8.39 -15.67
C ASN A 89 -15.71 8.96 -14.86
N GLU A 90 -14.61 9.28 -15.55
CA GLU A 90 -13.37 9.78 -14.96
C GLU A 90 -13.51 11.17 -14.33
N LEU A 91 -14.42 12.03 -14.81
CA LEU A 91 -14.65 13.35 -14.22
C LEU A 91 -15.25 13.22 -12.81
N GLN A 92 -16.22 12.33 -12.63
CA GLN A 92 -16.77 12.01 -11.30
C GLN A 92 -15.71 11.40 -10.39
N GLN A 93 -14.87 10.51 -10.91
CA GLN A 93 -13.75 9.91 -10.18
C GLN A 93 -12.74 10.95 -9.70
N SER A 94 -12.43 11.94 -10.54
CA SER A 94 -11.55 13.06 -10.19
C SER A 94 -12.11 13.86 -9.01
N VAL A 95 -13.40 14.24 -9.07
CA VAL A 95 -14.06 14.96 -7.99
C VAL A 95 -14.06 14.16 -6.68
N LEU A 96 -14.30 12.85 -6.76
CA LEU A 96 -14.27 11.97 -5.58
C LEU A 96 -12.89 11.88 -4.93
N ARG A 97 -11.81 12.02 -5.70
CA ARG A 97 -10.45 12.07 -5.14
C ARG A 97 -10.24 13.35 -4.33
N ASP A 98 -10.69 14.49 -4.83
CA ASP A 98 -10.60 15.78 -4.14
C ASP A 98 -11.42 15.78 -2.85
N GLU A 99 -12.64 15.25 -2.91
CA GLU A 99 -13.50 15.10 -1.73
C GLU A 99 -12.88 14.16 -0.68
N ARG A 100 -12.30 13.05 -1.11
CA ARG A 100 -11.59 12.12 -0.23
C ARG A 100 -10.41 12.79 0.46
N ARG A 101 -9.61 13.58 -0.27
CA ARG A 101 -8.50 14.34 0.31
C ARG A 101 -8.96 15.17 1.51
N MET A 102 -10.06 15.90 1.37
CA MET A 102 -10.62 16.70 2.47
C MET A 102 -11.05 15.82 3.65
N ALA A 103 -11.72 14.70 3.37
CA ALA A 103 -12.19 13.77 4.41
C ALA A 103 -11.03 13.12 5.18
N ILE A 104 -9.98 12.70 4.48
CA ILE A 104 -8.77 12.12 5.08
C ILE A 104 -8.06 13.15 5.95
N LEU A 105 -7.84 14.38 5.44
CA LEU A 105 -7.20 15.45 6.21
C LEU A 105 -7.99 15.80 7.47
N LYS A 106 -9.32 15.80 7.39
CA LYS A 106 -10.18 15.97 8.56
C LYS A 106 -10.02 14.82 9.57
N ALA A 107 -9.93 13.58 9.10
CA ALA A 107 -9.81 12.40 9.95
C ALA A 107 -8.47 12.33 10.69
N VAL A 108 -7.36 12.68 10.02
CA VAL A 108 -6.02 12.68 10.64
C VAL A 108 -5.78 13.97 11.46
N GLY A 109 -6.45 15.07 11.13
CA GLY A 109 -6.30 16.34 11.82
C GLY A 109 -5.03 17.10 11.44
N GLY A 110 -4.89 18.33 11.94
CA GLY A 110 -3.87 19.28 11.48
C GLY A 110 -2.41 18.88 11.76
N GLN A 111 -2.17 17.98 12.70
CA GLN A 111 -0.83 17.47 13.03
C GLN A 111 -0.34 16.39 12.07
N LEU A 112 -1.22 15.84 11.22
CA LEU A 112 -0.89 14.78 10.27
C LEU A 112 -0.17 13.59 10.94
N ARG A 113 -0.60 13.23 12.14
CA ARG A 113 0.07 12.26 13.01
C ARG A 113 -0.88 11.14 13.38
N ALA A 114 -0.36 9.92 13.33
CA ALA A 114 -1.05 8.73 13.82
C ALA A 114 -0.40 8.30 15.15
N GLU A 115 -1.24 8.03 16.15
CA GLU A 115 -0.79 7.63 17.48
C GLU A 115 -1.39 6.28 17.88
N GLY A 116 -0.53 5.29 18.11
CA GLY A 116 -0.94 3.96 18.57
C GLY A 116 -1.87 3.23 17.60
N TRP A 117 -1.75 3.49 16.30
CA TRP A 117 -2.55 2.83 15.28
C TRP A 117 -2.21 1.35 15.20
N LEU A 118 -3.23 0.51 15.07
CA LEU A 118 -3.08 -0.94 15.01
C LEU A 118 -2.95 -1.40 13.56
N GLY A 119 -2.06 -2.35 13.30
CA GLY A 119 -1.83 -2.85 11.96
C GLY A 119 -1.25 -4.24 11.93
N THR A 120 -0.94 -4.70 10.72
CA THR A 120 -0.19 -5.93 10.47
C THR A 120 1.04 -5.58 9.65
N LEU A 121 2.22 -5.97 10.13
CA LEU A 121 3.45 -5.80 9.39
C LEU A 121 3.35 -6.64 8.10
N ARG A 122 3.41 -5.99 6.94
CA ARG A 122 3.24 -6.61 5.62
C ARG A 122 4.56 -6.89 4.95
N MET A 123 5.51 -5.99 5.12
CA MET A 123 6.84 -6.07 4.55
C MET A 123 7.84 -5.53 5.56
N LEU A 124 8.93 -6.25 5.72
CA LEU A 124 10.08 -5.85 6.51
C LEU A 124 11.33 -6.39 5.82
N GLU A 125 12.06 -5.49 5.17
CA GLU A 125 13.24 -5.81 4.39
C GLU A 125 14.30 -4.71 4.59
N THR A 126 15.48 -4.87 4.01
CA THR A 126 16.50 -3.82 3.98
C THR A 126 16.72 -3.34 2.56
N ASN A 127 16.91 -2.03 2.38
CA ASN A 127 17.37 -1.48 1.12
C ASN A 127 18.88 -1.78 0.89
N GLY A 128 19.44 -1.29 -0.23
CA GLY A 128 20.86 -1.49 -0.56
C GLY A 128 21.86 -0.89 0.44
N ASP A 129 21.42 0.06 1.28
CA ASP A 129 22.23 0.72 2.31
C ASP A 129 22.11 0.02 3.68
N GLY A 130 21.24 -0.99 3.80
CA GLY A 130 20.96 -1.69 5.05
C GLY A 130 19.91 -1.04 5.95
N ASN A 131 19.27 0.05 5.50
CA ASN A 131 18.16 0.69 6.20
C ASN A 131 16.88 -0.11 6.00
N ALA A 132 16.02 -0.17 7.02
CA ALA A 132 14.79 -0.95 6.95
C ALA A 132 13.73 -0.26 6.11
N VAL A 133 13.11 -1.05 5.22
CA VAL A 133 11.93 -0.72 4.44
C VAL A 133 10.75 -1.42 5.10
N VAL A 134 9.75 -0.64 5.49
CA VAL A 134 8.60 -1.14 6.26
C VAL A 134 7.30 -0.81 5.55
N VAL A 135 6.41 -1.80 5.48
CA VAL A 135 5.00 -1.61 5.10
C VAL A 135 4.11 -2.18 6.20
N VAL A 136 3.21 -1.35 6.74
CA VAL A 136 2.22 -1.74 7.75
C VAL A 136 0.83 -1.57 7.19
N ARG A 137 0.06 -2.66 7.19
CA ARG A 137 -1.35 -2.66 6.78
C ARG A 137 -2.26 -2.31 7.94
N VAL A 138 -2.93 -1.17 7.84
CA VAL A 138 -3.83 -0.66 8.88
C VAL A 138 -5.30 -1.03 8.63
N ALA A 139 -5.65 -1.40 7.41
CA ALA A 139 -6.93 -1.99 7.03
C ALA A 139 -6.79 -2.79 5.73
N PRO A 140 -7.80 -3.58 5.30
CA PRO A 140 -7.77 -4.21 3.98
C PRO A 140 -7.47 -3.18 2.87
N ASN A 141 -6.34 -3.38 2.17
CA ASN A 141 -5.84 -2.53 1.09
C ASN A 141 -5.50 -1.08 1.50
N ILE A 142 -5.17 -0.82 2.76
CA ILE A 142 -4.67 0.49 3.20
C ILE A 142 -3.34 0.29 3.91
N ASP A 143 -2.28 0.83 3.31
CA ASP A 143 -0.91 0.64 3.77
C ASP A 143 -0.26 1.97 4.18
N LEU A 144 0.56 1.90 5.22
CA LEU A 144 1.53 2.91 5.60
C LEU A 144 2.92 2.36 5.26
N ALA A 145 3.68 3.09 4.45
CA ALA A 145 4.94 2.59 3.92
C ALA A 145 6.07 3.62 4.05
N THR A 146 7.29 3.15 4.19
CA THR A 146 8.50 3.95 3.94
C THR A 146 8.78 3.99 2.44
N TRP A 147 9.72 4.85 2.02
CA TRP A 147 10.40 4.63 0.74
C TRP A 147 11.14 3.29 0.75
N ASN A 148 11.45 2.76 -0.44
CA ASN A 148 12.25 1.54 -0.61
C ASN A 148 13.70 1.79 -1.03
N ASN A 149 14.11 3.05 -1.25
CA ASN A 149 15.45 3.42 -1.69
C ASN A 149 15.85 4.80 -1.15
N ALA A 150 17.14 4.99 -0.85
CA ALA A 150 17.66 6.23 -0.27
C ALA A 150 17.48 7.44 -1.19
N MET A 151 17.61 7.27 -2.51
CA MET A 151 17.52 8.39 -3.46
C MET A 151 16.15 9.08 -3.43
N SER A 152 15.07 8.32 -3.31
CA SER A 152 13.70 8.86 -3.20
C SER A 152 13.39 9.39 -1.80
N ASP A 153 14.10 8.86 -0.79
CA ASP A 153 13.88 9.18 0.62
C ASP A 153 14.59 10.46 1.10
N VAL A 154 15.48 11.05 0.29
CA VAL A 154 16.30 12.23 0.66
C VAL A 154 15.48 13.37 1.29
N LEU A 155 14.27 13.61 0.80
CA LEU A 155 13.42 14.72 1.28
C LEU A 155 12.52 14.35 2.47
N HIS A 156 12.31 13.06 2.72
CA HIS A 156 11.28 12.58 3.64
C HIS A 156 11.86 11.86 4.87
N SER A 157 13.03 11.23 4.72
CA SER A 157 13.72 10.48 5.78
C SER A 157 12.78 9.51 6.49
N THR A 158 12.13 8.67 5.70
CA THR A 158 11.17 7.64 6.13
C THR A 158 11.81 6.29 6.35
N LEU A 159 12.93 5.99 5.67
CA LEU A 159 13.70 4.77 5.90
C LEU A 159 14.18 4.72 7.35
N ILE A 160 14.11 3.55 7.95
CA ILE A 160 14.49 3.37 9.34
C ILE A 160 15.98 3.01 9.37
N GLU A 161 16.79 3.93 9.85
CA GLU A 161 18.25 3.81 9.83
C GLU A 161 18.75 2.68 10.73
N LYS A 162 19.71 1.91 10.21
CA LYS A 162 20.38 0.85 10.98
C LYS A 162 21.08 1.42 12.21
N GLY A 163 20.94 0.73 13.34
CA GLY A 163 21.55 1.14 14.61
C GLY A 163 20.69 2.10 15.44
N THR A 164 19.52 2.50 14.94
CA THR A 164 18.54 3.27 15.73
C THR A 164 17.73 2.36 16.66
N PRO A 165 17.16 2.89 17.76
CA PRO A 165 16.24 2.13 18.61
C PRO A 165 15.02 1.60 17.84
N LEU A 166 14.50 2.37 16.88
CA LEU A 166 13.38 1.96 16.04
C LEU A 166 13.76 0.76 15.15
N TYR A 167 14.96 0.74 14.58
CA TYR A 167 15.47 -0.42 13.85
C TYR A 167 15.61 -1.65 14.77
N ALA A 168 16.14 -1.46 15.98
CA ALA A 168 16.33 -2.54 16.94
C ALA A 168 14.99 -3.21 17.33
N ALA A 169 13.90 -2.45 17.42
CA ALA A 169 12.56 -2.99 17.68
C ALA A 169 12.11 -3.97 16.58
N LEU A 170 12.53 -3.76 15.33
CA LEU A 170 12.11 -4.55 14.17
C LEU A 170 12.86 -5.89 14.02
N VAL A 171 14.04 -6.03 14.62
CA VAL A 171 14.96 -7.17 14.38
C VAL A 171 14.31 -8.53 14.65
N ASN A 172 13.39 -8.61 15.60
CA ASN A 172 12.69 -9.84 15.98
C ASN A 172 11.24 -9.90 15.46
N MET A 173 10.87 -9.02 14.53
CA MET A 173 9.56 -9.01 13.89
C MET A 173 9.62 -9.69 12.53
N SER A 174 8.45 -10.11 12.04
CA SER A 174 8.30 -10.71 10.72
C SER A 174 6.98 -10.30 10.08
N ALA A 175 6.90 -10.38 8.75
CA ALA A 175 5.65 -10.14 8.04
C ALA A 175 4.55 -11.08 8.59
N GLY A 176 3.37 -10.52 8.85
CA GLY A 176 2.25 -11.19 9.52
C GLY A 176 2.07 -10.78 10.99
N ASP A 177 3.09 -10.23 11.63
CA ASP A 177 3.01 -9.77 13.01
C ASP A 177 1.99 -8.64 13.17
N LYS A 178 1.20 -8.71 14.25
CA LYS A 178 0.34 -7.60 14.69
C LYS A 178 1.21 -6.55 15.36
N VAL A 179 1.01 -5.30 14.98
CA VAL A 179 1.83 -4.19 15.42
C VAL A 179 0.97 -3.01 15.83
N LYS A 180 1.50 -2.22 16.76
CA LYS A 180 1.04 -0.87 17.08
C LYS A 180 2.09 0.11 16.59
N VAL A 181 1.67 1.17 15.90
CA VAL A 181 2.57 2.13 15.26
C VAL A 181 2.19 3.57 15.59
N SER A 182 3.20 4.42 15.70
CA SER A 182 3.05 5.87 15.72
C SER A 182 3.99 6.51 14.70
N GLY A 183 3.61 7.69 14.21
CA GLY A 183 4.44 8.44 13.29
C GLY A 183 3.68 9.52 12.54
N ASN A 184 4.31 10.06 11.50
CA ASN A 184 3.80 11.22 10.78
C ASN A 184 3.53 10.87 9.32
N PHE A 185 2.39 11.30 8.82
CA PHE A 185 2.12 11.34 7.40
C PHE A 185 2.92 12.46 6.76
N ILE A 186 3.35 12.24 5.52
CA ILE A 186 3.98 13.28 4.70
C ILE A 186 2.87 14.06 4.00
N ARG A 187 2.92 15.39 4.03
CA ARG A 187 1.93 16.23 3.34
C ARG A 187 2.18 16.22 1.83
N ALA A 188 1.12 16.15 1.04
CA ALA A 188 1.18 16.33 -0.41
C ALA A 188 -0.05 17.08 -0.93
N GLU A 189 0.07 17.67 -2.11
CA GLU A 189 -1.02 18.46 -2.69
C GLU A 189 -2.15 17.57 -3.21
N ALA A 190 -1.86 16.53 -4.00
CA ALA A 190 -2.88 15.73 -4.70
C ALA A 190 -3.92 15.08 -3.76
N ASP A 191 -3.46 14.37 -2.71
CA ASP A 191 -4.35 13.64 -1.80
C ASP A 191 -4.34 14.20 -0.37
N GLY A 192 -3.68 15.33 -0.15
CA GLY A 192 -3.45 15.90 1.20
C GLY A 192 -2.33 15.21 1.96
N LEU A 193 -2.22 13.89 1.79
CA LEU A 193 -1.12 13.04 2.26
C LEU A 193 -0.38 12.50 1.04
N PHE A 194 0.92 12.23 1.18
CA PHE A 194 1.74 11.69 0.10
C PHE A 194 1.34 10.23 -0.17
N GLU A 195 0.73 10.00 -1.32
CA GLU A 195 0.23 8.70 -1.78
C GLU A 195 1.12 8.21 -2.94
N GLN A 196 1.54 6.94 -2.88
CA GLN A 196 2.60 6.40 -3.73
C GLN A 196 2.10 5.76 -5.03
N SER A 197 0.79 5.60 -5.22
CA SER A 197 0.24 4.98 -6.42
C SER A 197 0.42 5.85 -7.66
N ILE A 198 0.76 5.20 -8.77
CA ILE A 198 0.94 5.86 -10.07
C ILE A 198 -0.41 6.29 -10.68
N THR A 199 -1.48 5.53 -10.40
CA THR A 199 -2.80 5.76 -11.00
C THR A 199 -3.82 6.22 -9.96
N ILE A 200 -4.81 7.01 -10.40
CA ILE A 200 -5.95 7.36 -9.57
C ILE A 200 -6.68 6.13 -9.03
N ARG A 201 -6.79 5.06 -9.82
CA ARG A 201 -7.41 3.81 -9.38
C ARG A 201 -6.64 3.17 -8.23
N GLY A 202 -5.31 3.10 -8.33
CA GLY A 202 -4.44 2.62 -7.24
C GLY A 202 -4.67 3.45 -5.98
N ALA A 203 -4.52 4.78 -6.12
CA ALA A 203 -4.71 5.71 -5.03
C ALA A 203 -6.09 5.53 -4.35
N MET A 204 -7.16 5.38 -5.13
CA MET A 204 -8.54 5.32 -4.62
C MET A 204 -8.97 3.95 -4.10
N THR A 205 -8.30 2.86 -4.49
CA THR A 205 -8.75 1.49 -4.18
C THR A 205 -7.80 0.68 -3.30
N ALA A 206 -6.51 0.99 -3.36
CA ALA A 206 -5.47 0.35 -2.55
C ALA A 206 -4.35 1.37 -2.22
N PRO A 207 -4.66 2.47 -1.52
CA PRO A 207 -3.68 3.52 -1.25
C PRO A 207 -2.51 3.02 -0.42
N GLU A 208 -1.32 3.51 -0.78
CA GLU A 208 -0.09 3.37 -0.02
C GLU A 208 0.38 4.77 0.37
N PHE A 209 0.30 5.10 1.66
CA PHE A 209 0.69 6.40 2.18
C PHE A 209 2.13 6.37 2.68
N LEU A 210 2.93 7.29 2.17
CA LEU A 210 4.28 7.49 2.66
C LEU A 210 4.22 7.99 4.11
N PHE A 211 4.92 7.29 5.00
CA PHE A 211 4.79 7.44 6.43
C PHE A 211 6.15 7.37 7.12
N LYS A 212 6.42 8.34 8.01
CA LYS A 212 7.61 8.37 8.85
C LYS A 212 7.29 7.79 10.22
N PHE A 213 7.63 6.52 10.41
CA PHE A 213 7.45 5.83 11.69
C PHE A 213 8.35 6.45 12.77
N THR A 214 7.78 6.61 13.96
CA THR A 214 8.50 7.04 15.17
C THR A 214 8.47 5.96 16.24
N ASP A 215 7.46 5.10 16.23
CA ASP A 215 7.35 3.91 17.08
C ASP A 215 6.73 2.76 16.30
N ILE A 216 7.26 1.55 16.47
CA ILE A 216 6.67 0.30 16.00
C ILE A 216 6.91 -0.74 17.08
N SER A 217 5.83 -1.30 17.62
CA SER A 217 5.88 -2.33 18.66
C SER A 217 4.97 -3.51 18.32
N LYS A 218 5.42 -4.72 18.64
CA LYS A 218 4.65 -5.95 18.45
C LYS A 218 3.53 -6.03 19.49
N GLN A 219 2.35 -6.48 19.08
CA GLN A 219 1.21 -6.74 19.96
C GLN A 219 1.24 -8.15 20.54
#